data_AF-A0A846HG11-F1
#
_entry.id   AF-A0A846HG11-F1
#
_cell.length_a   1.000
_cell.length_b   1.000
_cell.length_c   1.000
_cell.angle_alpha   90.00
_cell.angle_beta   90.00
_cell.angle_gamma   90.00
#
_symmetry.space_group_name_H-M   'P 1'
#
loop_
_entity.id
_entity.type
_entity.pdbx_description
1 polymer ?
#
loop_
_entity_poly.entity_id
_entity_poly.type
_entity_poly.pdbx_seq_one_letter_code
_entity_poly.pdbx_strand_id
1 'polypeptide(L)'
;MEPLTTAAIAIGTVVATKALEKTGEKVGEALWDKTGKFLVTLKKQSPHTVTAIEKAPEQPLDYGKAVVEVESAAKANPEVAEAAQELAAAAKAEPNPKLAEILAMPNLEKLADKIGQVVMPGGTGNIENMSF
;
A
#
# COMPACT_ATOMS: atom_id res chain seq x y z
N MET A 1 5.87 -13.04 -1.73
CA MET A 1 5.96 -11.60 -2.04
C MET A 1 6.70 -10.94 -0.91
N GLU A 2 7.50 -9.91 -1.18
CA GLU A 2 8.18 -9.17 -0.13
C GLU A 2 7.16 -8.39 0.75
N PRO A 3 7.45 -8.16 2.04
CA PRO A 3 6.53 -7.46 2.94
C PRO A 3 6.20 -6.05 2.47
N LEU A 4 7.19 -5.33 1.95
CA LEU A 4 7.03 -3.97 1.40
C LEU A 4 6.14 -3.95 0.17
N THR A 5 6.37 -4.85 -0.79
CA THR A 5 5.52 -4.97 -1.99
C THR A 5 4.08 -5.31 -1.61
N THR A 6 3.89 -6.20 -0.64
CA THR A 6 2.57 -6.58 -0.14
C THR A 6 1.87 -5.39 0.52
N ALA A 7 2.58 -4.64 1.37
CA ALA A 7 2.08 -3.42 1.98
C ALA A 7 1.70 -2.36 0.94
N ALA A 8 2.55 -2.14 -0.08
CA ALA A 8 2.25 -1.23 -1.18
C ALA A 8 0.99 -1.64 -1.93
N ILE A 9 0.87 -2.91 -2.33
CA ILE A 9 -0.32 -3.42 -3.01
C ILE A 9 -1.55 -3.27 -2.13
N ALA A 10 -1.47 -3.64 -0.84
CA ALA A 10 -2.58 -3.51 0.09
C ALA A 10 -3.08 -2.07 0.21
N ILE A 11 -2.16 -1.11 0.40
CA ILE A 11 -2.49 0.32 0.47
C ILE A 11 -3.09 0.80 -0.86
N GLY A 12 -2.44 0.51 -1.98
CA GLY A 12 -2.92 0.86 -3.31
C GLY A 12 -4.32 0.31 -3.58
N THR A 13 -4.58 -0.92 -3.13
CA THR A 13 -5.89 -1.58 -3.22
C THR A 13 -6.94 -0.84 -2.40
N VAL A 14 -6.64 -0.44 -1.16
CA VAL A 14 -7.61 0.31 -0.33
C VAL A 14 -7.94 1.66 -0.99
N VAL A 15 -6.93 2.38 -1.47
CA VAL A 15 -7.15 3.67 -2.15
C VAL A 15 -7.96 3.47 -3.42
N ALA A 16 -7.62 2.45 -4.22
CA ALA A 16 -8.33 2.10 -5.45
C ALA A 16 -9.80 1.77 -5.18
N THR A 17 -10.06 0.84 -4.26
CA THR A 17 -11.41 0.41 -3.91
C THR A 17 -12.27 1.57 -3.37
N LYS A 18 -11.69 2.49 -2.58
CA LYS A 18 -12.36 3.74 -2.16
C LYS A 18 -12.66 4.68 -3.33
N ALA A 19 -11.71 4.88 -4.24
CA ALA A 19 -11.92 5.70 -5.43
C ALA A 19 -13.01 5.11 -6.35
N LEU A 20 -13.05 3.78 -6.45
CA LEU A 20 -14.09 3.04 -7.18
C LEU A 20 -15.46 3.21 -6.53
N GLU A 21 -15.55 3.11 -5.21
CA GLU A 21 -16.79 3.34 -4.45
C GLU A 21 -17.35 4.74 -4.70
N LYS A 22 -16.51 5.79 -4.65
CA LYS A 22 -16.91 7.18 -4.99
C LYS A 22 -17.41 7.33 -6.43
N THR A 23 -16.89 6.51 -7.35
CA THR A 23 -17.29 6.50 -8.75
C THR A 23 -18.57 5.67 -8.98
N GLY A 24 -19.07 4.96 -7.97
CA GLY A 24 -20.21 4.05 -8.07
C GLY A 24 -19.86 2.68 -8.68
N GLU A 25 -18.57 2.41 -8.86
CA GLU A 25 -18.09 1.12 -9.38
C GLU A 25 -18.05 0.10 -8.24
N LYS A 26 -18.60 -1.09 -8.47
CA LYS A 26 -18.57 -2.17 -7.47
C LYS A 26 -17.29 -2.99 -7.63
N VAL A 27 -16.65 -3.25 -6.49
CA VAL A 27 -15.59 -4.23 -6.35
C VAL A 27 -16.16 -5.52 -5.78
N GLY A 28 -15.52 -6.67 -6.03
CA GLY A 28 -15.97 -7.94 -5.50
C GLY A 28 -16.10 -7.93 -3.97
N GLU A 29 -17.15 -8.59 -3.45
CA GLU A 29 -17.40 -8.69 -1.99
C GLU A 29 -16.19 -9.26 -1.26
N ALA A 30 -15.51 -10.25 -1.84
CA ALA A 30 -14.29 -10.81 -1.27
C ALA A 30 -13.20 -9.74 -1.08
N LEU A 31 -12.98 -8.87 -2.08
CA LEU A 31 -12.01 -7.79 -1.97
C LEU A 31 -12.41 -6.78 -0.90
N TRP A 32 -13.71 -6.50 -0.79
CA TRP A 32 -14.26 -5.56 0.17
C TRP A 32 -14.15 -6.06 1.62
N ASP A 33 -14.48 -7.32 1.87
CA ASP A 33 -14.28 -8.00 3.15
C ASP A 33 -12.80 -8.00 3.56
N LYS A 34 -11.89 -8.35 2.64
CA LYS A 34 -10.44 -8.33 2.91
C LYS A 34 -9.93 -6.91 3.17
N THR A 35 -10.43 -5.92 2.44
CA THR A 35 -10.09 -4.50 2.66
C THR A 35 -10.52 -4.08 4.07
N GLY A 36 -11.73 -4.43 4.48
CA GLY A 36 -12.23 -4.19 5.84
C GLY A 36 -11.36 -4.86 6.91
N LYS A 37 -11.05 -6.16 6.74
CA LYS A 37 -10.19 -6.92 7.67
C LYS A 37 -8.80 -6.29 7.80
N PHE A 38 -8.18 -5.91 6.69
CA PHE A 38 -6.88 -5.24 6.68
C PHE A 38 -6.93 -3.88 7.40
N LEU A 39 -7.95 -3.06 7.14
CA LEU A 39 -8.07 -1.76 7.82
C LEU A 39 -8.33 -1.92 9.31
N VAL A 40 -9.16 -2.88 9.73
CA VAL A 40 -9.44 -3.14 11.16
C VAL A 40 -8.18 -3.61 11.89
N THR A 41 -7.43 -4.54 11.30
CA THR A 41 -6.19 -5.07 11.88
C THR A 41 -5.09 -4.00 11.90
N LEU A 42 -4.90 -3.28 10.80
CA LEU A 42 -3.94 -2.17 10.73
C LEU A 42 -4.32 -1.05 11.69
N LYS A 43 -5.60 -0.73 11.87
CA LYS A 43 -6.05 0.34 12.79
C LYS A 43 -5.68 0.06 14.24
N LYS A 44 -5.58 -1.21 14.64
CA LYS A 44 -5.12 -1.59 15.98
C LYS A 44 -3.64 -1.26 16.21
N GLN A 45 -2.83 -1.30 15.15
CA GLN A 45 -1.40 -0.98 15.23
C GLN A 45 -1.09 0.47 14.88
N SER A 46 -1.65 0.95 13.78
CA SER A 46 -1.38 2.25 13.19
C SER A 46 -2.69 2.91 12.72
N PRO A 47 -3.51 3.43 13.66
CA PRO A 47 -4.78 4.09 13.34
C PRO A 47 -4.61 5.36 12.48
N HIS A 48 -3.46 6.04 12.62
CA HIS A 48 -3.11 7.21 11.82
C HIS A 48 -2.91 6.85 10.35
N THR A 49 -2.22 5.74 10.08
CA THR A 49 -1.95 5.26 8.72
C THR A 49 -3.25 4.88 8.02
N VAL A 50 -4.14 4.14 8.71
CA VAL A 50 -5.48 3.82 8.18
C VAL A 50 -6.23 5.10 7.81
N THR A 51 -6.27 6.08 8.71
CA THR A 51 -6.99 7.34 8.46
C THR A 51 -6.41 8.09 7.26
N ALA A 52 -5.09 8.09 7.09
CA ALA A 52 -4.45 8.71 5.94
C ALA A 52 -4.81 7.99 4.63
N ILE A 53 -4.78 6.65 4.62
CA ILE A 53 -5.12 5.84 3.45
C ILE A 53 -6.59 6.02 3.08
N GLU A 54 -7.50 6.04 4.05
CA GLU A 54 -8.92 6.28 3.81
C GLU A 54 -9.20 7.67 3.23
N LYS A 55 -8.38 8.66 3.61
CA LYS A 55 -8.46 10.04 3.09
C LYS A 55 -7.67 10.25 1.80
N ALA A 56 -6.87 9.30 1.34
CA ALA A 56 -6.06 9.39 0.12
C ALA A 56 -6.81 9.86 -1.15
N PRO A 57 -8.07 9.47 -1.42
CA PRO A 57 -8.81 10.01 -2.57
C PRO A 57 -9.17 11.49 -2.44
N GLU A 58 -9.16 12.05 -1.22
CA GLU A 58 -9.51 13.44 -0.93
C GLU A 58 -8.28 14.29 -0.52
N GLN A 59 -7.20 13.65 -0.08
CA GLN A 59 -5.98 14.27 0.43
C GLN A 59 -4.75 13.54 -0.09
N PRO A 60 -3.66 14.25 -0.44
CA PRO A 60 -2.43 13.60 -0.87
C PRO A 60 -1.90 12.65 0.22
N LEU A 61 -1.91 11.34 -0.07
CA LEU A 61 -1.34 10.31 0.78
C LEU A 61 0.16 10.22 0.54
N ASP A 62 0.95 10.23 1.61
CA ASP A 62 2.35 9.84 1.56
C ASP A 62 2.47 8.31 1.53
N TYR A 63 2.43 7.76 0.32
CA TYR A 63 2.54 6.32 0.09
C TYR A 63 3.86 5.75 0.63
N GLY A 64 4.95 6.53 0.61
CA GLY A 64 6.25 6.12 1.13
C GLY A 64 6.16 5.81 2.62
N LYS A 65 5.65 6.78 3.39
CA LYS A 65 5.45 6.62 4.83
C LYS A 65 4.40 5.54 5.15
N ALA A 66 3.30 5.50 4.41
CA ALA A 66 2.23 4.56 4.66
C ALA A 66 2.69 3.10 4.47
N VAL A 67 3.46 2.82 3.41
CA VAL A 67 4.01 1.48 3.16
C VAL A 67 4.97 1.06 4.27
N VAL A 68 5.85 1.95 4.74
CA VAL A 68 6.77 1.64 5.86
C VAL A 68 6.01 1.35 7.14
N GLU A 69 4.96 2.13 7.45
CA GLU A 69 4.17 1.90 8.66
C GLU A 69 3.34 0.62 8.59
N VAL A 70 2.77 0.30 7.42
CA VAL A 70 2.07 -0.98 7.21
C VAL A 70 3.03 -2.15 7.30
N GLU A 71 4.21 -2.04 6.70
CA GLU A 71 5.24 -3.07 6.77
C GLU A 71 5.75 -3.28 8.20
N SER A 72 5.96 -2.19 8.94
CA SER A 72 6.33 -2.25 10.36
C SER A 72 5.21 -2.87 11.21
N ALA A 73 3.96 -2.50 10.96
CA ALA A 73 2.80 -3.09 11.63
C ALA A 73 2.62 -4.59 11.28
N ALA A 74 2.92 -4.99 10.04
CA ALA A 74 2.91 -6.38 9.60
C ALA A 74 4.05 -7.19 10.24
N LYS A 75 5.23 -6.59 10.41
CA LYS A 75 6.35 -7.22 11.15
C LYS A 75 6.05 -7.35 12.65
N ALA A 76 5.37 -6.37 13.22
CA ALA A 76 4.99 -6.36 14.64
C ALA A 76 3.78 -7.26 14.94
N ASN A 77 2.87 -7.43 13.98
CA ASN A 77 1.68 -8.25 14.13
C ASN A 77 1.44 -9.15 12.90
N PRO A 78 1.56 -10.48 13.03
CA PRO A 78 1.34 -11.40 11.93
C PRO A 78 -0.09 -11.34 11.36
N GLU A 79 -1.10 -10.95 12.14
CA GLU A 79 -2.47 -10.75 11.61
C GLU A 79 -2.52 -9.64 10.55
N VAL A 80 -1.72 -8.58 10.73
CA VAL A 80 -1.65 -7.48 9.75
C VAL A 80 -0.93 -7.95 8.48
N ALA A 81 0.14 -8.73 8.64
CA ALA A 81 0.84 -9.33 7.50
C ALA A 81 -0.06 -10.26 6.69
N GLU A 82 -0.80 -11.13 7.38
CA GLU A 82 -1.75 -12.05 6.74
C GLU A 82 -2.87 -11.27 6.05
N ALA A 83 -3.49 -10.30 6.74
CA ALA A 83 -4.55 -9.49 6.14
C ALA A 83 -4.07 -8.69 4.91
N ALA A 84 -2.84 -8.16 4.95
CA ALA A 84 -2.23 -7.48 3.80
C ALA A 84 -1.98 -8.44 2.64
N GLN A 85 -1.50 -9.66 2.90
CA GLN A 85 -1.31 -10.69 1.88
C GLN A 85 -2.64 -11.14 1.27
N GLU A 86 -3.64 -11.39 2.10
CA GLU A 86 -4.98 -11.77 1.63
C GLU A 86 -5.58 -10.66 0.78
N LEU A 87 -5.44 -9.41 1.19
CA LEU A 87 -5.89 -8.25 0.42
C LEU A 87 -5.15 -8.14 -0.91
N ALA A 88 -3.83 -8.26 -0.92
CA ALA A 88 -3.02 -8.22 -2.13
C ALA A 88 -3.35 -9.36 -3.10
N ALA A 89 -3.62 -10.55 -2.59
CA ALA A 89 -4.05 -11.69 -3.40
C ALA A 89 -5.45 -11.48 -3.98
N ALA A 90 -6.41 -11.02 -3.15
CA ALA A 90 -7.75 -10.69 -3.60
C ALA A 90 -7.73 -9.59 -4.67
N ALA A 91 -6.88 -8.59 -4.50
CA ALA A 91 -6.72 -7.49 -5.45
C ALA A 91 -6.19 -7.97 -6.81
N LYS A 92 -5.27 -8.94 -6.82
CA LYS A 92 -4.79 -9.59 -8.05
C LYS A 92 -5.82 -10.52 -8.69
N ALA A 93 -6.68 -11.13 -7.87
CA ALA A 93 -7.74 -12.03 -8.33
C ALA A 93 -8.99 -11.26 -8.80
N GLU A 94 -9.14 -9.99 -8.41
CA GLU A 94 -10.28 -9.16 -8.76
C GLU A 94 -10.24 -8.81 -10.26
N PRO A 95 -11.27 -9.18 -11.04
CA PRO A 95 -11.33 -8.91 -12.47
C PRO A 95 -11.65 -7.45 -12.82
N ASN A 96 -11.46 -6.51 -11.89
CA ASN A 96 -11.78 -5.10 -12.10
C ASN A 96 -10.62 -4.39 -12.82
N PRO A 97 -10.80 -3.90 -14.06
CA PRO A 97 -9.73 -3.32 -14.86
C PRO A 97 -9.19 -2.01 -14.25
N LYS A 98 -10.01 -1.24 -13.53
CA LYS A 98 -9.54 -0.02 -12.86
C LYS A 98 -8.69 -0.32 -11.63
N LEU A 99 -9.02 -1.39 -10.91
CA LEU A 99 -8.18 -1.86 -9.81
C LEU A 99 -6.83 -2.34 -10.35
N ALA A 100 -6.85 -3.16 -11.42
CA ALA A 100 -5.65 -3.62 -12.09
C ALA A 100 -4.81 -2.45 -12.62
N GLU A 101 -5.44 -1.40 -13.17
CA GLU A 101 -4.74 -0.20 -13.64
C GLU A 101 -4.02 0.53 -12.50
N ILE A 102 -4.67 0.70 -11.34
CA ILE A 102 -4.06 1.34 -10.17
C ILE A 102 -2.92 0.48 -9.61
N LEU A 103 -3.07 -0.85 -9.56
CA LEU A 103 -2.01 -1.76 -9.12
C LEU A 103 -0.85 -1.86 -10.11
N ALA A 104 -1.14 -1.74 -11.40
CA ALA A 104 -0.15 -1.72 -12.48
C ALA A 104 0.51 -0.35 -12.66
N MET A 105 0.09 0.68 -11.91
CA MET A 105 0.78 1.95 -11.95
C MET A 105 2.23 1.75 -11.48
N PRO A 106 3.23 2.13 -12.31
CA PRO A 106 4.64 1.94 -12.00
C PRO A 106 5.06 2.68 -10.74
N ASN A 107 4.26 3.64 -10.25
CA ASN A 107 4.55 4.37 -9.03
C ASN A 107 4.45 3.50 -7.78
N LEU A 108 3.61 2.46 -7.71
CA LEU A 108 3.49 1.61 -6.52
C LEU A 108 4.71 0.69 -6.35
N GLU A 109 5.15 0.05 -7.42
CA GLU A 109 6.39 -0.73 -7.43
C GLU A 109 7.62 0.17 -7.25
N LYS A 110 7.69 1.31 -7.96
CA LYS A 110 8.77 2.29 -7.76
C LYS A 110 8.77 2.92 -6.37
N LEU A 111 7.62 3.04 -5.72
CA LEU A 111 7.53 3.47 -4.31
C LEU A 111 8.17 2.40 -3.43
N ALA A 112 7.77 1.13 -3.55
CA ALA A 112 8.40 0.04 -2.80
C ALA A 112 9.92 -0.02 -3.01
N ASP A 113 10.39 0.11 -4.26
CA ASP A 113 11.80 0.14 -4.62
C ASP A 113 12.54 1.35 -4.03
N LYS A 114 11.94 2.54 -4.12
CA LYS A 114 12.51 3.78 -3.60
C LYS A 114 12.52 3.83 -2.06
N ILE A 115 11.54 3.22 -1.40
CA ILE A 115 11.53 3.05 0.06
C ILE A 115 12.60 2.04 0.48
N GLY A 116 12.74 0.93 -0.26
CA GLY A 116 13.81 -0.06 -0.06
C GLY A 116 15.21 0.55 -0.15
N GLN A 117 15.42 1.52 -1.06
CA GLN A 117 16.68 2.26 -1.16
C GLN A 117 16.93 3.24 0.01
N VAL A 118 15.89 3.76 0.67
CA VAL A 118 16.02 4.73 1.78
C VAL A 118 16.21 4.04 3.14
N VAL A 119 15.93 2.74 3.27
CA VAL A 119 15.99 1.98 4.54
C VAL A 119 17.25 1.10 4.67
N MET A 120 18.23 1.17 3.75
CA MET A 120 19.56 0.60 3.99
C MET A 120 20.45 1.60 4.75
N PRO A 121 20.90 1.30 5.99
CA PRO A 121 21.96 2.08 6.63
C PRO A 121 23.30 1.64 6.02
N GLY A 122 23.57 2.07 4.79
CA GLY A 122 24.80 1.68 4.09
C GLY A 122 24.67 1.68 2.58
N GLY A 123 24.39 2.83 1.98
CA GLY A 123 24.55 3.07 0.55
C GLY A 123 25.34 4.35 0.34
N THR A 124 26.66 4.26 0.34
CA THR A 124 27.59 5.26 -0.21
C THR A 124 27.06 5.73 -1.56
N GLY A 125 26.72 7.00 -1.73
CA GLY A 125 27.68 8.07 -1.94
C GLY A 125 27.90 8.25 -3.44
N ASN A 126 27.22 9.24 -4.03
CA ASN A 126 27.61 9.87 -5.30
C ASN A 126 27.09 11.31 -5.28
N ILE A 127 27.83 12.16 -4.57
CA ILE A 127 27.87 13.59 -4.85
C ILE A 127 28.79 13.70 -6.07
N GLU A 128 28.24 13.55 -7.27
CA GLU A 128 28.98 13.82 -8.50
C GLU A 128 29.20 15.34 -8.61
N ASN A 129 30.32 15.76 -8.05
CA ASN A 129 31.38 16.46 -8.76
C ASN A 129 30.98 17.59 -9.75
N MET A 130 31.13 18.82 -9.25
CA MET A 130 31.78 19.98 -9.90
C MET A 130 31.41 20.34 -11.35
N SER A 131 30.98 21.59 -11.54
CA SER A 131 31.34 22.39 -12.72
C SER A 131 31.53 23.85 -12.32
N PHE A 132 32.76 24.30 -12.58
CA PHE A 132 33.46 25.59 -12.43
C PHE A 132 32.66 26.87 -12.24
#